data_AF-A0A517YYU6-F1
#
_entry.id   AF-A0A517YYU6-F1
#
_cell.length_a   1.000
_cell.length_b   1.000
_cell.length_c   1.000
_cell.angle_alpha   90.00
_cell.angle_beta   90.00
_cell.angle_gamma   90.00
#
_symmetry.space_group_name_H-M   'P 1'
#
loop_
_entity.id
_entity.type
_entity.pdbx_description
1 polymer ?
#
loop_
_entity_poly.entity_id
_entity_poly.type
_entity_poly.pdbx_seq_one_letter_code
_entity_poly.pdbx_strand_id
1 'polypeptide(L)'
;MLTNLTTLALTSEQLTGGIVLMIVGMGVVFSALILLLWAIKLMHAMLNKPAPAPAVAAASVPVASAKAASDEIEPETLVVIAAAVAAIVRKPHRIRRVDSLTAQQAGSNWARHGRRAIMTSHRPTRR
;
A
#
# COMPACT_ATOMS: atom_id res chain seq x y z
N MET A 1 -4.92 -43.01 -48.00
CA MET A 1 -4.87 -43.40 -46.57
C MET A 1 -3.56 -43.00 -45.86
N LEU A 2 -2.40 -43.04 -46.52
CA LEU A 2 -1.11 -42.64 -45.93
C LEU A 2 -0.99 -41.15 -45.57
N THR A 3 -1.71 -40.26 -46.28
CA THR A 3 -1.72 -38.81 -46.05
C THR A 3 -2.38 -38.40 -44.73
N ASN A 4 -3.34 -39.18 -44.22
CA ASN A 4 -4.01 -38.87 -42.95
C ASN A 4 -3.12 -39.21 -41.75
N LEU A 5 -2.28 -40.24 -41.86
CA LEU A 5 -1.38 -40.68 -40.79
C LEU A 5 -0.24 -39.68 -40.56
N THR A 6 0.34 -39.12 -41.63
CA THR A 6 1.37 -38.10 -41.53
C THR A 6 0.81 -36.77 -41.02
N THR A 7 -0.40 -36.41 -41.42
CA THR A 7 -1.07 -35.19 -40.94
C THR A 7 -1.37 -35.27 -39.44
N LEU A 8 -1.85 -36.41 -38.94
CA LEU A 8 -2.07 -36.64 -37.50
C LEU A 8 -0.76 -36.63 -36.70
N ALA A 9 0.32 -37.19 -37.24
CA ALA A 9 1.63 -37.15 -36.60
C ALA A 9 2.16 -35.70 -36.52
N LEU A 10 2.12 -34.95 -37.62
CA LEU A 10 2.58 -33.55 -37.68
C LEU A 10 1.76 -32.62 -36.77
N THR A 11 0.44 -32.80 -36.68
CA THR A 11 -0.41 -31.97 -35.80
C THR A 11 -0.17 -32.31 -34.32
N SER A 12 0.07 -33.58 -33.99
CA SER A 12 0.40 -33.99 -32.62
C SER A 12 1.71 -33.39 -32.12
N GLU A 13 2.74 -33.31 -32.97
CA GLU A 13 4.02 -32.68 -32.63
C GLU A 13 3.88 -31.16 -32.47
N GLN A 14 3.14 -30.49 -33.37
CA GLN A 14 2.89 -29.04 -33.28
C GLN A 14 2.09 -28.68 -32.02
N LEU A 15 1.05 -29.47 -31.70
CA LEU A 15 0.23 -29.25 -30.52
C LEU A 15 1.05 -29.46 -29.25
N THR A 16 1.87 -30.50 -29.19
CA THR A 16 2.77 -30.75 -28.06
C THR A 16 3.77 -29.62 -27.89
N GLY A 17 4.40 -29.16 -28.98
CA GLY A 17 5.31 -28.03 -28.95
C GLY A 17 4.66 -26.73 -28.45
N GLY A 18 3.44 -26.43 -28.90
CA GLY A 18 2.68 -25.27 -28.45
C GLY A 18 2.31 -25.32 -26.96
N ILE A 19 1.89 -26.48 -26.47
CA ILE A 19 1.59 -26.69 -25.03
C ILE A 19 2.85 -26.51 -24.19
N VAL A 20 3.98 -27.09 -24.61
CA VAL A 20 5.26 -26.92 -23.92
C VAL A 20 5.65 -25.44 -23.88
N LEU A 21 5.50 -24.70 -24.98
CA LEU A 21 5.80 -23.27 -25.03
C LEU A 21 4.91 -22.44 -24.09
N MET A 22 3.61 -22.76 -23.98
CA MET A 22 2.70 -22.11 -23.03
C MET A 22 3.11 -22.36 -21.58
N ILE A 23 3.45 -23.60 -21.23
CA ILE A 23 3.87 -23.97 -19.88
C ILE A 23 5.20 -23.29 -19.53
N VAL A 24 6.17 -23.30 -20.46
CA VAL A 24 7.46 -22.63 -20.27
C VAL A 24 7.29 -21.13 -20.15
N GLY A 25 6.51 -20.51 -21.04
CA GLY A 25 6.23 -19.07 -21.01
C GLY A 25 5.54 -18.65 -19.71
N MET A 26 4.50 -19.38 -19.30
CA MET A 26 3.81 -19.13 -18.04
C MET A 26 4.75 -19.34 -16.85
N GLY A 27 5.56 -20.40 -16.85
CA GLY A 27 6.52 -20.70 -15.79
C GLY A 27 7.59 -19.63 -15.62
N VAL A 28 8.14 -19.11 -16.72
CA VAL A 28 9.15 -18.03 -16.70
C VAL A 28 8.55 -16.74 -16.16
N VAL A 29 7.36 -16.35 -16.63
CA VAL A 29 6.66 -15.15 -16.13
C VAL A 29 6.35 -15.28 -14.64
N PHE A 30 5.81 -16.43 -14.23
CA PHE A 30 5.49 -16.68 -12.82
C PHE A 30 6.74 -16.67 -11.94
N SER A 31 7.84 -17.26 -12.42
CA SER A 31 9.14 -17.24 -11.72
C SER A 31 9.69 -15.82 -11.58
N ALA A 32 9.58 -15.00 -12.62
CA ALA A 32 10.00 -13.59 -12.57
C ALA A 32 9.17 -12.80 -11.53
N LEU A 33 7.86 -13.03 -11.47
CA LEU A 33 6.99 -12.42 -10.48
C LEU A 33 7.33 -12.85 -9.04
N ILE A 34 7.58 -14.15 -8.81
CA ILE A 34 7.99 -14.67 -7.50
C ILE A 34 9.34 -14.07 -7.07
N LEU A 35 10.31 -14.01 -7.98
CA LEU A 35 11.62 -13.43 -7.72
C LEU A 35 11.50 -11.94 -7.36
N LEU A 36 10.65 -11.21 -8.08
CA LEU A 36 10.34 -9.82 -7.77
C LEU A 36 9.68 -9.67 -6.40
N LEU A 37 8.74 -10.54 -6.05
CA LEU A 37 8.13 -10.56 -4.72
C LEU A 37 9.18 -10.81 -3.63
N TRP A 38 10.12 -11.72 -3.88
CA TRP A 38 11.24 -11.98 -2.98
C TRP A 38 12.11 -10.75 -2.78
N ALA A 39 12.44 -10.02 -3.85
CA ALA A 39 13.20 -8.78 -3.77
C ALA A 39 12.47 -7.71 -2.93
N ILE A 40 11.17 -7.54 -3.13
CA ILE A 40 10.34 -6.61 -2.35
C ILE A 40 10.30 -7.03 -0.88
N LYS A 41 10.11 -8.33 -0.59
CA LYS A 41 10.13 -8.87 0.78
C LYS A 41 11.49 -8.70 1.44
N LEU A 42 12.59 -8.87 0.70
CA LEU A 42 13.94 -8.68 1.21
C LEU A 42 14.20 -7.22 1.57
N MET A 43 13.81 -6.29 0.68
CA MET A 43 13.89 -4.86 0.96
C MET A 43 13.04 -4.48 2.18
N HIS A 44 11.81 -5.00 2.26
CA HIS A 44 10.94 -4.80 3.41
C HIS A 44 11.51 -5.43 4.69
N ALA A 45 12.17 -6.59 4.63
CA ALA A 45 12.79 -7.23 5.80
C ALA A 45 14.05 -6.50 6.27
N MET A 46 14.84 -5.94 5.35
CA MET A 46 16.01 -5.12 5.71
C MET A 46 15.61 -3.78 6.31
N LEU A 47 14.50 -3.18 5.85
CA LEU A 47 13.96 -1.94 6.40
C LEU A 47 13.17 -2.16 7.70
N ASN A 48 12.38 -3.25 7.79
CA ASN A 48 11.63 -3.62 8.99
C ASN A 48 12.40 -4.68 9.80
N LYS A 49 13.54 -4.26 10.36
CA LYS A 49 14.02 -4.88 11.60
C LYS A 49 12.87 -4.83 12.62
N PRO A 50 12.58 -5.93 13.33
CA PRO A 50 11.25 -6.21 13.85
C PRO A 50 10.87 -5.27 15.00
N ALA A 51 10.02 -4.29 14.71
CA ALA A 51 8.91 -4.01 15.63
C ALA A 51 7.80 -5.03 15.31
N PRO A 52 7.19 -5.69 16.31
CA PRO A 52 6.20 -6.72 16.08
C PRO A 52 4.91 -6.10 15.51
N ALA A 53 4.80 -6.06 14.18
CA ALA A 53 3.55 -5.70 13.51
C ALA A 53 2.76 -6.98 13.17
N PRO A 54 1.53 -7.13 13.69
CA PRO A 54 0.72 -8.33 13.47
C PRO A 54 0.33 -8.47 12.00
N ALA A 55 0.24 -9.72 11.58
CA ALA A 55 -0.02 -10.15 10.21
C ALA A 55 -1.23 -9.45 9.58
N VAL A 56 -0.98 -8.63 8.56
CA VAL A 56 -2.03 -8.20 7.62
C VAL A 56 -2.28 -9.38 6.68
N ALA A 57 -3.16 -10.28 7.10
CA ALA A 57 -3.81 -11.20 6.18
C ALA A 57 -4.74 -10.38 5.28
N ALA A 58 -4.45 -10.39 3.98
CA ALA A 58 -5.36 -9.88 2.97
C ALA A 58 -6.66 -10.69 3.00
N ALA A 59 -7.77 -10.08 3.43
CA ALA A 59 -9.11 -10.54 3.11
C ALA A 59 -10.11 -9.37 3.20
N SER A 60 -10.70 -9.08 2.05
CA SER A 60 -11.98 -8.41 1.78
C SER A 60 -13.00 -8.24 2.92
N VAL A 61 -13.41 -6.97 3.17
CA VAL A 61 -14.77 -6.43 3.52
C VAL A 61 -15.42 -6.88 4.86
N PRO A 62 -16.30 -6.10 5.52
CA PRO A 62 -16.30 -4.69 5.94
C PRO A 62 -16.11 -4.54 7.47
N VAL A 63 -15.50 -3.43 7.90
CA VAL A 63 -15.12 -3.21 9.31
C VAL A 63 -16.32 -2.83 10.18
N ALA A 64 -16.85 -3.80 10.93
CA ALA A 64 -17.63 -3.56 12.14
C ALA A 64 -16.69 -3.31 13.32
N SER A 65 -16.77 -2.09 13.86
CA SER A 65 -16.44 -1.67 15.23
C SER A 65 -15.43 -2.52 16.01
N ALA A 66 -14.14 -2.19 15.88
CA ALA A 66 -13.14 -2.58 16.87
C ALA A 66 -12.89 -1.40 17.81
N LYS A 67 -13.31 -1.63 19.05
CA LYS A 67 -13.21 -0.81 20.25
C LYS A 67 -11.81 -0.23 20.44
N ALA A 68 -11.77 1.02 20.88
CA ALA A 68 -10.59 1.84 21.16
C ALA A 68 -9.44 1.04 21.80
N ALA A 69 -8.40 0.76 21.00
CA ALA A 69 -7.07 0.55 21.54
C ALA A 69 -6.61 1.89 22.11
N SER A 70 -6.20 1.88 23.37
CA SER A 70 -5.47 2.98 23.99
C SER A 70 -4.33 3.39 23.07
N ASP A 71 -4.49 4.57 22.48
CA ASP A 71 -3.60 5.20 21.51
C ASP A 71 -2.34 5.72 22.22
N GLU A 72 -1.57 4.80 22.80
CA GLU A 72 -0.29 5.12 23.39
C GLU A 72 0.73 5.19 22.27
N ILE A 73 0.90 6.40 21.75
CA ILE A 73 1.88 6.70 20.70
C ILE A 73 3.26 6.34 21.23
N GLU A 74 3.97 5.50 20.48
CA GLU A 74 5.29 5.03 20.86
C GLU A 74 6.26 6.22 21.10
N PRO A 75 7.05 6.19 22.18
CA PRO A 75 7.92 7.32 22.56
C PRO A 75 8.93 7.68 21.47
N GLU A 76 9.37 6.72 20.66
CA GLU A 76 10.25 6.96 19.52
C GLU A 76 9.58 7.85 18.46
N THR A 77 8.30 7.58 18.16
CA THR A 77 7.52 8.38 17.21
C THR A 77 7.31 9.81 17.72
N LEU A 78 7.08 9.97 19.03
CA LEU A 78 6.96 11.30 19.66
C LEU A 78 8.25 12.12 19.55
N VAL A 79 9.43 11.50 19.70
CA VAL A 79 10.73 12.17 19.57
C VAL A 79 10.97 12.62 18.13
N VAL A 80 10.68 11.77 17.15
CA VAL A 80 10.82 12.12 15.72
C VAL A 80 9.86 13.26 15.35
N ILE A 81 8.61 13.20 15.80
CA ILE A 81 7.65 14.30 15.60
C ILE A 81 8.16 15.59 16.25
N ALA A 82 8.67 15.52 17.48
CA ALA A 82 9.21 16.69 18.18
C ALA A 82 10.41 17.30 17.44
N ALA A 83 11.32 16.48 16.93
CA ALA A 83 12.45 16.93 16.13
C ALA A 83 11.99 17.61 14.82
N ALA A 84 11.00 17.04 14.15
CA ALA A 84 10.42 17.63 12.94
C ALA A 84 9.75 18.98 13.21
N VAL A 85 8.95 19.09 14.29
CA VAL A 85 8.35 20.37 14.70
C VAL A 85 9.44 21.38 15.05
N ALA A 86 10.52 20.97 15.72
CA ALA A 86 11.62 21.87 16.04
C ALA A 86 12.38 22.39 14.82
N ALA A 87 12.54 21.56 13.79
CA ALA A 87 13.14 21.99 12.53
C ALA A 87 12.27 23.01 11.78
N ILE A 88 10.94 22.82 11.79
CA ILE A 88 10.00 23.65 11.02
C ILE A 88 9.65 24.94 11.78
N VAL A 89 9.38 24.83 13.08
CA VAL A 89 8.96 25.95 13.93
C VAL A 89 10.22 26.60 14.50
N ARG A 90 10.72 27.62 13.78
CA ARG A 90 11.89 28.44 14.17
C ARG A 90 11.67 29.33 15.43
N LYS A 91 10.69 29.00 16.26
CA LYS A 91 10.30 29.71 17.49
C LYS A 91 10.21 28.70 18.64
N PRO A 92 10.40 29.14 19.91
CA PRO A 92 10.18 28.27 21.05
C PRO A 92 8.72 27.77 21.04
N HIS A 93 8.54 26.45 21.01
CA HIS A 93 7.25 25.78 20.94
C HIS A 93 7.20 24.64 21.95
N ARG A 94 6.02 24.38 22.51
CA ARG A 94 5.78 23.27 23.44
C ARG A 94 4.63 22.42 22.91
N ILE A 95 4.90 21.14 22.71
CA ILE A 95 3.89 20.18 22.24
C ILE A 95 2.91 19.94 23.39
N ARG A 96 1.64 20.30 23.20
CA ARG A 96 0.59 20.13 24.22
C ARG A 96 -0.14 18.80 24.10
N ARG A 97 -0.32 18.31 22.88
CA ARG A 97 -1.07 17.09 22.59
C ARG A 97 -0.65 16.53 21.24
N VAL A 98 -0.49 15.23 21.18
CA VAL A 98 -0.35 14.47 19.95
C VAL A 98 -1.49 13.46 19.98
N ASP A 99 -2.49 13.66 19.13
CA ASP A 99 -3.64 12.76 19.00
C ASP A 99 -3.46 11.97 17.70
N SER A 100 -3.60 10.64 17.69
CA SER A 100 -3.71 9.94 16.41
C SER A 100 -5.08 10.25 15.80
N LEU A 101 -5.06 10.77 14.57
CA LEU A 101 -6.27 10.95 13.82
C LEU A 101 -6.58 9.61 13.17
N THR A 102 -7.60 8.92 13.68
CA THR A 102 -8.12 7.73 13.01
C THR A 102 -8.51 8.09 11.57
N ALA A 103 -8.33 7.16 10.61
CA ALA A 103 -8.60 7.39 9.18
C ALA A 103 -9.99 8.01 8.92
N GLN A 104 -10.98 7.67 9.73
CA GLN A 104 -12.34 8.22 9.67
C GLN A 104 -12.41 9.72 10.03
N GLN A 105 -11.61 10.18 10.99
CA GLN A 105 -11.57 11.57 11.42
C GLN A 105 -10.81 12.44 10.40
N ALA A 106 -9.76 11.90 9.78
CA ALA A 106 -8.98 12.59 8.75
C ALA A 106 -9.86 13.04 7.56
N GLY A 107 -10.73 12.16 7.05
CA GLY A 107 -11.66 12.50 5.96
C GLY A 107 -12.65 13.61 6.35
N SER A 108 -13.18 13.56 7.57
CA SER A 108 -14.12 14.56 8.07
C SER A 108 -13.49 15.94 8.29
N ASN A 109 -12.22 16.00 8.68
CA ASN A 109 -11.50 17.25 8.90
C ASN A 109 -11.04 17.91 7.59
N TRP A 110 -10.61 17.12 6.61
CA TRP A 110 -10.31 17.61 5.26
C TRP A 110 -11.53 18.24 4.58
N ALA A 111 -12.67 17.56 4.64
CA ALA A 111 -13.93 18.09 4.10
C ALA A 111 -14.37 19.40 4.79
N ARG A 112 -14.17 19.50 6.12
CA ARG A 112 -14.45 20.73 6.88
C ARG A 112 -13.51 21.88 6.51
N HIS A 113 -12.22 21.59 6.28
CA HIS A 113 -11.24 22.60 5.91
C HIS A 113 -11.45 23.11 4.48
N GLY A 114 -11.68 22.21 3.52
CA GLY A 114 -11.98 22.58 2.13
C GLY A 114 -13.24 23.44 2.02
N ARG A 115 -14.30 23.09 2.74
CA ARG A 115 -15.54 23.90 2.78
C ARG A 115 -15.29 25.31 3.32
N ARG A 116 -14.50 25.44 4.39
CA ARG A 116 -14.13 26.74 4.96
C ARG A 116 -13.31 27.57 3.98
N ALA A 117 -12.30 26.98 3.34
CA ALA A 117 -11.45 27.68 2.36
C ALA A 117 -12.28 28.27 1.21
N ILE A 118 -13.24 27.50 0.67
CA ILE A 118 -14.13 27.95 -0.39
C ILE A 118 -15.01 29.12 0.08
N MET A 119 -15.62 28.98 1.27
CA MET A 119 -16.51 30.01 1.83
C MET A 119 -15.78 31.31 2.22
N THR A 120 -14.51 31.23 2.63
CA THR A 120 -13.73 32.40 3.05
C THR A 120 -13.17 33.23 1.89
N SER A 121 -13.29 32.77 0.65
CA SER A 121 -12.74 33.45 -0.54
C SER A 121 -13.52 34.72 -0.92
N HIS A 122 -14.78 34.83 -0.51
CA HIS A 122 -15.59 36.02 -0.78
C HIS A 122 -15.27 37.12 0.23
N ARG A 123 -14.23 37.92 -0.07
CA ARG A 123 -14.08 39.26 0.50
C ARG A 123 -14.99 40.22 -0.28
N PRO A 124 -16.14 40.67 0.26
CA PRO A 124 -16.87 41.76 -0.35
C PRO A 124 -15.98 43.01 -0.28
N THR A 125 -15.48 43.45 -1.43
CA THR A 125 -14.78 44.71 -1.61
C THR A 125 -15.70 45.84 -1.14
N ARG A 126 -15.41 46.43 0.03
CA ARG A 126 -16.05 47.68 0.49
C ARG A 126 -15.58 48.81 -0.41
N ARG A 127 -16.52 49.44 -1.11
CA ARG A 127 -16.39 50.73 -1.78
C ARG A 127 -17.00 51.81 -0.91
#